data_AF-A6MKN0-F1
#
_entry.id   AF-A6MKN0-F1
#
_cell.length_a   1.000
_cell.length_b   1.000
_cell.length_c   1.000
_cell.angle_alpha   90.00
_cell.angle_beta   90.00
_cell.angle_gamma   90.00
#
_symmetry.space_group_name_H-M   'P 1'
#
loop_
_entity.id
_entity.type
_entity.pdbx_description
1 polymer ?
#
loop_
_entity_poly.entity_id
_entity_poly.type
_entity_poly.pdbx_seq_one_letter_code
_entity_poly.pdbx_strand_id
1 'polypeptide(L)' 'PSASRSCTSILVCTGVYNPRDPQSTEPVLGGEEPPFHGHRDFSFSSGLMEASHVVKDVNEAVQLVFRKEGWALE' A
#
# COMPACT_ATOMS: atom_id res chain seq x y z
N PRO A 1 8.63 -22.35 -7.78
CA PRO A 1 7.61 -21.47 -8.40
C PRO A 1 6.56 -21.06 -7.35
N SER A 2 6.59 -19.81 -6.90
CA SER A 2 5.59 -19.28 -5.96
C SER A 2 4.23 -19.22 -6.64
N ALA A 3 3.21 -19.84 -6.03
CA ALA A 3 1.89 -20.04 -6.62
C ALA A 3 0.97 -18.80 -6.54
N SER A 4 1.47 -17.66 -6.08
CA SER A 4 0.68 -16.43 -5.89
C SER A 4 0.51 -15.70 -7.22
N ARG A 5 -0.73 -15.69 -7.76
CA ARG A 5 -1.04 -15.01 -9.03
C ARG A 5 -1.36 -13.52 -8.88
N SER A 6 -1.73 -13.07 -7.69
CA SER A 6 -2.04 -11.67 -7.37
C SER A 6 -1.95 -11.42 -5.86
N CYS A 7 -1.72 -10.17 -5.46
CA CYS A 7 -1.77 -9.70 -4.08
C CYS A 7 -2.67 -8.46 -4.03
N THR A 8 -3.56 -8.39 -3.06
CA THR A 8 -4.37 -7.21 -2.77
C THR A 8 -3.86 -6.61 -1.46
N SER A 9 -3.47 -5.34 -1.49
CA SER A 9 -2.89 -4.64 -0.35
C SER A 9 -3.83 -3.56 0.16
N ILE A 10 -3.81 -3.33 1.49
CA ILE A 10 -4.56 -2.25 2.13
C ILE A 10 -3.56 -1.42 2.93
N LEU A 11 -3.45 -0.14 2.62
CA LEU A 11 -2.65 0.84 3.33
C LEU A 11 -3.52 1.56 4.38
N VAL A 12 -3.04 1.62 5.62
CA VAL A 12 -3.71 2.34 6.72
C VAL A 12 -2.99 3.66 7.02
N CYS A 13 -3.75 4.72 7.29
CA CYS A 13 -3.23 6.07 7.55
C CYS A 13 -2.91 6.36 9.03
N THR A 14 -2.85 5.32 9.87
CA THR A 14 -2.45 5.43 11.29
C THR A 14 -1.01 5.01 11.55
N GLY A 15 -0.25 4.71 10.49
CA GLY A 15 1.15 4.26 10.56
C GLY A 15 2.14 5.30 10.06
N VAL A 16 3.19 4.83 9.38
CA VAL A 16 4.22 5.69 8.78
C VAL A 16 3.66 6.59 7.67
N TYR A 17 2.70 6.06 6.91
CA TYR A 17 2.07 6.80 5.81
C TYR A 17 1.15 7.91 6.33
N ASN A 18 1.37 9.13 5.85
CA ASN A 18 0.56 10.30 6.19
C ASN A 18 -0.03 10.95 4.91
N PRO A 19 -1.33 10.81 4.63
CA PRO A 19 -1.96 11.36 3.43
C PRO A 19 -2.02 12.90 3.42
N ARG A 20 -1.70 13.57 4.53
CA ARG A 20 -1.63 15.04 4.61
C ARG A 20 -0.24 15.58 4.34
N ASP A 21 0.75 14.68 4.22
CA ASP A 21 2.09 15.04 3.82
C ASP A 21 2.19 14.95 2.29
N PRO A 22 2.39 16.06 1.57
CA PRO A 22 2.54 16.04 0.12
C PRO A 22 3.73 15.18 -0.34
N GLN A 23 4.74 14.92 0.50
CA GLN A 23 5.82 13.97 0.18
C GLN A 23 5.39 12.51 0.21
N SER A 24 4.29 12.17 0.89
CA SER A 24 3.79 10.79 0.96
C SER A 24 2.98 10.38 -0.27
N THR A 25 2.55 11.34 -1.10
CA THR A 25 1.61 11.08 -2.22
C THR A 25 2.21 11.33 -3.59
N GLU A 26 3.26 12.16 -3.69
CA GLU A 26 3.91 12.49 -4.94
C GLU A 26 5.12 11.57 -5.18
N PRO A 27 5.27 10.97 -6.38
CA PRO A 27 6.60 10.54 -6.81
C PRO A 27 7.49 11.78 -6.80
N VAL A 28 8.68 11.69 -6.19
CA VAL A 28 9.61 12.82 -6.04
C VAL A 28 9.97 13.37 -7.43
N LEU A 29 9.20 14.34 -7.90
CA LEU A 29 9.42 15.07 -9.15
C LEU A 29 10.50 16.11 -8.90
N GLY A 30 11.76 15.72 -9.08
CA GLY A 30 12.89 16.65 -9.18
C GLY A 30 13.74 16.87 -7.92
N GLY A 31 13.50 16.10 -6.85
CA GLY A 31 14.47 15.92 -5.76
C GLY A 31 15.27 14.65 -6.00
N GLU A 32 16.55 14.64 -5.65
CA GLU A 32 17.38 13.42 -5.68
C GLU A 32 16.62 12.31 -4.93
N GLU A 33 16.32 11.19 -5.60
CA GLU A 33 15.64 10.07 -4.94
C GLU A 33 16.43 9.69 -3.69
N PRO A 34 15.79 9.57 -2.52
CA PRO A 34 16.49 9.12 -1.32
C PRO A 34 17.15 7.76 -1.65
N PRO A 35 18.42 7.56 -1.26
CA PRO A 35 19.17 6.37 -1.66
C PRO A 35 18.41 5.11 -1.25
N PHE A 36 18.00 4.33 -2.25
CA PHE A 36 17.33 3.07 -2.02
C PHE A 36 18.32 2.05 -1.47
N HIS A 37 18.07 1.60 -0.24
CA HIS A 37 18.87 0.56 0.41
C HIS A 37 18.31 -0.85 0.22
N GLY A 38 17.35 -1.04 -0.70
CA GLY A 38 16.84 -2.37 -1.01
C GLY A 38 17.72 -3.11 -2.00
N HIS A 39 17.36 -4.38 -2.22
CA HIS A 39 18.17 -5.30 -2.99
C HIS A 39 18.15 -4.93 -4.47
N ARG A 40 19.34 -4.74 -5.07
CA ARG A 40 19.56 -4.23 -6.44
C ARG A 40 18.88 -5.03 -7.57
N ASP A 41 18.38 -6.22 -7.25
CA ASP A 41 17.79 -7.14 -8.21
C ASP A 41 16.26 -7.02 -8.28
N PHE A 42 15.66 -6.22 -7.39
CA PHE A 42 14.23 -5.96 -7.38
C PHE A 42 13.99 -4.54 -7.90
N SER A 43 13.58 -4.46 -9.17
CA SER A 43 13.03 -3.24 -9.75
C SER A 43 11.66 -2.95 -9.14
N PHE A 44 11.44 -1.70 -8.74
CA PHE A 44 10.14 -1.22 -8.30
C PHE A 44 9.13 -1.29 -9.44
N SER A 45 8.26 -2.30 -9.45
CA SER A 45 7.10 -2.26 -10.31
C SER A 45 6.05 -1.36 -9.64
N SER A 46 5.48 -0.42 -10.39
CA SER A 46 4.46 0.50 -9.85
C SER A 46 3.28 -0.25 -9.23
N GLY A 47 2.92 -1.42 -9.79
CA GLY A 47 1.89 -2.30 -9.23
C GLY A 47 2.27 -3.00 -7.91
N LEU A 48 3.55 -3.00 -7.52
CA LEU A 48 4.02 -3.46 -6.20
C LEU A 48 4.15 -2.31 -5.19
N MET A 49 4.17 -1.06 -5.64
CA MET A 49 4.26 0.14 -4.79
C MET A 49 2.88 0.75 -4.47
N GLU A 50 1.90 0.56 -5.34
CA GLU A 50 0.56 1.12 -5.14
C GLU A 50 -0.31 0.20 -4.28
N ALA A 51 -0.89 0.76 -3.23
CA ALA A 51 -1.84 0.04 -2.40
C ALA A 51 -3.16 -0.16 -3.15
N SER A 52 -3.74 -1.35 -3.11
CA SER A 52 -5.05 -1.58 -3.75
C SER A 52 -6.17 -0.78 -3.08
N HIS A 53 -6.03 -0.51 -1.78
CA HIS A 53 -6.94 0.34 -1.00
C HIS A 53 -6.16 1.19 -0.01
N VAL A 54 -6.65 2.41 0.24
CA VAL A 54 -6.19 3.28 1.32
C VAL A 54 -7.36 3.54 2.24
N VAL A 55 -7.18 3.29 3.54
CA VAL A 55 -8.22 3.47 4.55
C VAL A 55 -7.66 4.24 5.75
N LYS A 56 -8.56 4.78 6.58
CA LYS A 56 -8.16 5.59 7.73
C LYS A 56 -7.36 4.77 8.72
N ASP A 57 -7.87 3.60 9.12
CA ASP A 57 -7.33 2.79 10.21
C ASP A 57 -7.56 1.28 10.00
N VAL A 58 -7.04 0.48 10.92
CA VAL A 58 -7.13 -1.00 10.86
C VAL A 58 -8.57 -1.49 10.98
N ASN A 59 -9.43 -0.79 11.74
CA ASN A 59 -10.83 -1.21 11.87
C ASN A 59 -11.56 -1.09 10.53
N GLU A 60 -11.37 0.02 9.81
CA GLU A 60 -11.93 0.19 8.47
C GLU A 60 -11.35 -0.84 7.47
N ALA A 61 -10.07 -1.19 7.58
CA ALA A 61 -9.44 -2.24 6.77
C ALA A 61 -10.15 -3.59 6.95
N VAL A 62 -10.40 -4.00 8.21
CA VAL A 62 -11.08 -5.27 8.52
C VAL A 62 -12.52 -5.27 8.01
N GLN A 63 -13.26 -4.17 8.18
CA GLN A 63 -14.61 -4.04 7.63
C GLN A 63 -14.64 -4.12 6.09
N LEU A 64 -13.61 -3.58 5.42
CA LEU A 64 -13.45 -3.71 3.98
C LEU A 64 -13.20 -5.16 3.55
N VAL A 65 -12.35 -5.89 4.29
CA VAL A 65 -12.09 -7.32 4.04
C VAL A 65 -13.37 -8.14 4.18
N PHE A 66 -14.13 -7.96 5.26
CA PHE A 66 -15.39 -8.68 5.44
C PHE A 66 -16.37 -8.45 4.28
N ARG A 67 -16.55 -7.20 3.85
CA ARG A 67 -17.41 -6.89 2.69
C ARG A 67 -16.92 -7.55 1.39
N LYS A 68 -15.61 -7.57 1.15
CA LYS A 68 -15.03 -8.15 -0.07
C LYS A 68 -15.07 -9.66 -0.13
N GLU A 69 -14.91 -10.30 1.01
CA GLU A 69 -14.94 -11.76 1.15
C GLU A 69 -16.37 -12.31 1.35
N GLY A 70 -17.39 -11.43 1.36
CA GLY A 70 -18.79 -11.83 1.50
C GLY A 70 -19.21 -12.23 2.91
N TRP A 71 -18.48 -11.78 3.94
CA TRP A 71 -18.82 -12.01 5.34
C TRP A 71 -19.86 -10.97 5.78
N ALA A 72 -21.01 -11.43 6.29
CA ALA A 72 -21.97 -10.55 6.91
C ALA A 72 -21.38 -9.99 8.22
N LEU A 73 -21.39 -8.66 8.38
CA LEU A 73 -21.11 -8.02 9.65
C LEU A 73 -22.37 -8.18 10.51
N GLU A 74 -22.37 -9.11 11.47
CA GLU A 74 -23.42 -9.16 12.52
C GLU A 74 -23.34 -7.95 13.45
#